data_AF-A0A962Z4V9-F1
#
_entry.id   AF-A0A962Z4V9-F1
#
_cell.length_a   1.000
_cell.length_b   1.000
_cell.length_c   1.000
_cell.angle_alpha   90.00
_cell.angle_beta   90.00
_cell.angle_gamma   90.00
#
_symmetry.space_group_name_H-M   'P 1'
#
loop_
_entity.id
_entity.type
_entity.pdbx_description
1 polymer ?
#
loop_
_entity_poly.entity_id
_entity_poly.type
_entity_poly.pdbx_seq_one_letter_code
_entity_poly.pdbx_strand_id
1 'polypeptide(L)'
;QPALPDGVEEGIINGMYLLQKGGRRKKRVQLLGSGTILREVIAAGDLLEKDFGVSADVWSVTSFNELARDGQDVERWNMLHPDQQQRVCYLQSAMADCKGPVVAATDYVRTYPNQIRQYIKSTYKVLGTDGYGRSDMRSQLRRFFEVNRYYIAVAALTTLVEDGELDSSIVSDAIRKYRIDPEKPNPMTV
;
A
#
# COMPACT_ATOMS: atom_id res chain seq x y z
N GLN A 1 13.47 13.02 1.85
CA GLN A 1 12.28 12.54 2.57
C GLN A 1 11.69 13.73 3.30
N PRO A 2 10.40 13.71 3.66
CA PRO A 2 9.86 14.69 4.61
C PRO A 2 10.60 14.62 5.95
N ALA A 3 10.41 15.65 6.79
CA ALA A 3 10.91 15.63 8.17
C ALA A 3 10.32 14.46 8.95
N LEU A 4 11.08 13.95 9.94
CA LEU A 4 10.62 12.90 10.83
C LEU A 4 9.45 13.43 11.68
N PRO A 5 8.27 12.79 11.66
CA PRO A 5 7.22 13.12 12.63
C PRO A 5 7.67 12.79 14.06
N ASP A 6 7.29 13.58 15.04
CA ASP A 6 7.59 13.28 16.44
C ASP A 6 6.86 12.01 16.91
N GLY A 7 7.52 11.15 17.69
CA GLY A 7 6.89 9.98 18.33
C GLY A 7 6.71 8.75 17.44
N VAL A 8 7.41 8.67 16.30
CA VAL A 8 7.34 7.51 15.38
C VAL A 8 8.56 6.59 15.43
N GLU A 9 9.50 6.85 16.35
CA GLU A 9 10.77 6.13 16.49
C GLU A 9 10.55 4.63 16.68
N GLU A 10 9.60 4.26 17.55
CA GLU A 10 9.23 2.87 17.77
C GLU A 10 8.68 2.22 16.49
N GLY A 11 7.84 2.93 15.74
CA GLY A 11 7.28 2.40 14.49
C GLY A 11 8.30 2.25 13.37
N ILE A 12 9.31 3.12 13.33
CA ILE A 12 10.45 2.95 12.42
C ILE A 12 11.17 1.63 12.68
N ILE A 13 11.40 1.31 13.97
CA ILE A 13 12.09 0.09 14.39
C ILE A 13 11.20 -1.14 14.14
N ASN A 14 9.92 -1.07 14.49
CA ASN A 14 8.97 -2.18 14.38
C ASN A 14 8.48 -2.42 12.94
N GLY A 15 8.84 -1.57 11.99
CA GLY A 15 8.72 -1.83 10.56
C GLY A 15 7.72 -0.96 9.80
N MET A 16 6.89 -0.14 10.47
CA MET A 16 6.06 0.87 9.82
C MET A 16 5.57 1.97 10.76
N TYR A 17 5.24 3.14 10.20
CA TYR A 17 4.57 4.21 10.91
C TYR A 17 3.69 5.05 9.98
N LEU A 18 2.70 5.74 10.56
CA LEU A 18 1.84 6.68 9.83
C LEU A 18 2.65 7.93 9.50
N LEU A 19 2.97 8.12 8.22
CA LEU A 19 3.77 9.26 7.76
C LEU A 19 2.90 10.50 7.57
N GLN A 20 1.73 10.33 6.95
CA GLN A 20 0.82 11.43 6.65
C GLN A 20 -0.61 10.96 6.78
N LYS A 21 -1.38 11.63 7.64
CA LYS A 21 -2.82 11.40 7.77
C LYS A 21 -3.56 12.12 6.64
N GLY A 22 -4.48 11.42 5.99
CA GLY A 22 -5.32 11.95 4.93
C GLY A 22 -6.35 12.97 5.43
N GLY A 23 -7.03 13.62 4.49
CA GLY A 23 -8.09 14.59 4.77
C GLY A 23 -9.31 14.01 5.52
N ARG A 24 -10.37 14.81 5.65
CA ARG A 24 -11.59 14.42 6.40
C ARG A 24 -12.70 13.84 5.49
N ARG A 25 -12.34 13.24 4.34
CA ARG A 25 -13.34 12.63 3.44
C ARG A 25 -13.88 11.33 4.05
N LYS A 26 -15.13 11.01 3.66
CA LYS A 26 -15.79 9.76 4.05
C LYS A 26 -15.10 8.55 3.42
N LYS A 27 -14.85 8.61 2.10
CA LYS A 27 -14.13 7.58 1.36
C LYS A 27 -12.65 7.69 1.67
N ARG A 28 -12.05 6.56 2.07
CA ARG A 28 -10.69 6.52 2.59
C ARG A 28 -9.97 5.26 2.16
N VAL A 29 -8.68 5.36 1.92
CA VAL A 29 -7.76 4.23 1.71
C VAL A 29 -6.52 4.37 2.59
N GLN A 30 -5.82 3.26 2.78
CA GLN A 30 -4.51 3.19 3.42
C GLN A 30 -3.47 2.89 2.34
N LEU A 31 -2.44 3.73 2.22
CA LEU A 31 -1.39 3.57 1.22
C LEU A 31 -0.04 3.27 1.89
N LEU A 32 0.52 2.09 1.63
CA LEU A 32 1.79 1.65 2.17
C LEU A 32 2.89 1.80 1.12
N GLY A 33 3.98 2.46 1.48
CA GLY A 33 5.14 2.63 0.62
C GLY A 33 6.45 2.37 1.35
N SER A 34 7.44 1.84 0.64
CA SER A 34 8.81 1.71 1.13
C SER A 34 9.81 2.25 0.11
N GLY A 35 11.06 2.44 0.57
CA GLY A 35 12.19 2.79 -0.27
C GLY A 35 11.93 4.01 -1.18
N THR A 36 12.28 3.87 -2.46
CA THR A 36 12.15 4.98 -3.42
C THR A 36 10.73 5.21 -3.92
N ILE A 37 9.83 4.23 -3.73
CA ILE A 37 8.43 4.26 -4.16
C ILE A 37 7.54 5.02 -3.18
N LEU A 38 7.95 5.19 -1.92
CA LEU A 38 7.22 6.01 -0.94
C LEU A 38 6.86 7.42 -1.48
N ARG A 39 7.71 8.04 -2.30
CA ARG A 39 7.39 9.34 -2.94
C ARG A 39 6.27 9.25 -3.97
N GLU A 40 6.16 8.14 -4.70
CA GLU A 40 5.05 7.91 -5.62
C GLU A 40 3.75 7.62 -4.85
N VAL A 41 3.85 6.95 -3.69
CA VAL A 41 2.71 6.70 -2.80
C VAL A 41 2.15 8.00 -2.21
N ILE A 42 3.02 8.89 -1.74
CA ILE A 42 2.60 10.24 -1.28
C ILE A 42 1.88 10.97 -2.41
N ALA A 43 2.47 11.02 -3.60
CA ALA A 43 1.86 11.69 -4.75
C ALA A 43 0.53 11.05 -5.19
N ALA A 44 0.37 9.73 -5.02
CA ALA A 44 -0.90 9.06 -5.28
C ALA A 44 -1.99 9.48 -4.28
N GLY A 45 -1.62 9.68 -3.01
CA GLY A 45 -2.53 10.23 -1.99
C GLY A 45 -3.04 11.62 -2.38
N ASP A 46 -2.16 12.50 -2.86
CA ASP A 46 -2.54 13.84 -3.34
C ASP A 46 -3.48 13.77 -4.56
N LEU A 47 -3.20 12.85 -5.49
CA LEU A 47 -4.04 12.61 -6.66
C LEU A 47 -5.44 12.11 -6.28
N LEU A 48 -5.54 11.16 -5.34
CA LEU A 48 -6.81 10.63 -4.86
C LEU A 48 -7.71 11.70 -4.24
N GLU A 49 -7.13 12.57 -3.40
CA GLU A 49 -7.89 13.65 -2.76
C GLU A 49 -8.30 14.70 -3.79
N LYS A 50 -7.37 15.13 -4.65
CA LYS A 50 -7.60 16.20 -5.64
C LYS A 50 -8.56 15.80 -6.74
N ASP A 51 -8.40 14.61 -7.31
CA ASP A 51 -9.09 14.21 -8.53
C ASP A 51 -10.36 13.42 -8.25
N PHE A 52 -10.46 12.75 -7.10
CA PHE A 52 -11.57 11.83 -6.79
C PHE A 52 -12.20 12.04 -5.41
N GLY A 53 -11.71 12.98 -4.61
CA GLY A 53 -12.24 13.25 -3.27
C GLY A 53 -12.11 12.07 -2.30
N VAL A 54 -11.09 11.23 -2.50
CA VAL A 54 -10.77 10.08 -1.63
C VAL A 54 -9.60 10.45 -0.75
N SER A 55 -9.76 10.37 0.56
CA SER A 55 -8.65 10.61 1.49
C SER A 55 -7.73 9.38 1.57
N ALA A 56 -6.42 9.62 1.66
CA ALA A 56 -5.43 8.56 1.79
C ALA A 56 -4.57 8.80 3.03
N ASP A 57 -4.50 7.82 3.92
CA ASP A 57 -3.49 7.77 4.97
C ASP A 57 -2.24 7.08 4.40
N VAL A 58 -1.10 7.76 4.44
CA VAL A 58 0.16 7.26 3.88
C VAL A 58 1.04 6.72 5.00
N TRP A 59 1.44 5.46 4.84
CA TRP A 59 2.28 4.71 5.76
C TRP A 59 3.66 4.51 5.16
N SER A 60 4.70 4.85 5.92
CA SER A 60 6.08 4.51 5.60
C SER A 60 6.38 3.14 6.19
N VAL A 61 6.57 2.15 5.34
CA VAL A 61 6.98 0.79 5.74
C VAL A 61 8.48 0.70 5.64
N THR A 62 9.16 0.67 6.79
CA THR A 62 10.62 0.58 6.90
C THR A 62 11.11 -0.86 6.74
N SER A 63 10.30 -1.86 7.11
CA SER A 63 10.63 -3.28 6.92
C SER A 63 9.38 -4.16 6.86
N PHE A 64 9.03 -4.64 5.66
CA PHE A 64 8.00 -5.69 5.54
C PHE A 64 8.43 -7.02 6.17
N ASN A 65 9.74 -7.28 6.23
CA ASN A 65 10.27 -8.51 6.81
C ASN A 65 10.06 -8.56 8.33
N GLU A 66 10.29 -7.44 9.03
CA GLU A 66 10.09 -7.39 10.49
C GLU A 66 8.60 -7.52 10.83
N LEU A 67 7.71 -6.83 10.09
CA LEU A 67 6.27 -6.98 10.25
C LEU A 67 5.80 -8.42 10.02
N ALA A 68 6.39 -9.12 9.06
CA ALA A 68 6.06 -10.51 8.78
C ALA A 68 6.51 -11.45 9.89
N ARG A 69 7.74 -11.26 10.40
CA ARG A 69 8.33 -12.03 11.49
C ARG A 69 7.53 -11.87 12.77
N ASP A 70 7.24 -10.63 13.16
CA ASP A 70 6.42 -10.32 14.33
C ASP A 70 5.03 -10.97 14.22
N GLY A 71 4.38 -10.86 13.06
CA GLY A 71 3.12 -11.53 12.81
C GLY A 71 3.21 -13.07 12.90
N GLN A 72 4.29 -13.67 12.40
CA GLN A 72 4.49 -15.13 12.42
C GLN A 72 4.72 -15.61 13.85
N ASP A 73 5.49 -14.85 14.63
CA ASP A 73 5.75 -15.15 16.04
C ASP A 73 4.46 -15.07 16.86
N VAL A 74 3.63 -14.05 16.61
CA VAL A 74 2.31 -13.90 17.25
C VAL A 74 1.37 -15.03 16.85
N GLU A 75 1.24 -15.34 15.56
CA GLU A 75 0.40 -16.44 15.05
C GLU A 75 0.83 -17.78 15.66
N ARG A 76 2.13 -18.05 15.63
CA ARG A 76 2.73 -19.25 16.19
C ARG A 76 2.43 -19.37 17.68
N TRP A 77 2.57 -18.28 18.43
CA TRP A 77 2.30 -18.28 19.87
C TRP A 77 0.81 -18.53 20.13
N ASN A 78 -0.06 -17.82 19.43
CA ASN A 78 -1.52 -17.93 19.52
C ASN A 78 -2.01 -19.36 19.26
N MET A 79 -1.48 -20.03 18.23
CA MET A 79 -1.77 -21.43 17.90
C MET A 79 -1.38 -22.39 19.04
N LEU A 80 -0.27 -22.13 19.73
CA LEU A 80 0.21 -22.97 20.84
C LEU A 80 -0.42 -22.63 22.20
N HIS A 81 -1.16 -21.53 22.30
CA HIS A 81 -1.77 -21.07 23.55
C HIS A 81 -3.26 -20.77 23.35
N PRO A 82 -4.07 -21.78 22.95
CA PRO A 82 -5.47 -21.57 22.59
C PRO A 82 -6.33 -21.04 23.75
N ASP A 83 -5.98 -21.40 24.98
CA ASP A 83 -6.72 -20.99 26.19
C ASP A 83 -6.26 -19.64 26.77
N GLN A 84 -5.28 -18.98 26.15
CA GLN A 84 -4.80 -17.66 26.58
C GLN A 84 -5.38 -16.54 25.72
N GLN A 85 -5.35 -15.32 26.27
CA GLN A 85 -5.69 -14.14 25.50
C GLN A 85 -4.76 -14.02 24.28
N GLN A 86 -5.39 -13.97 23.11
CA GLN A 86 -4.68 -13.91 21.83
C GLN A 86 -3.86 -12.62 21.73
N ARG A 87 -2.59 -12.77 21.37
CA ARG A 87 -1.68 -11.66 21.08
C ARG A 87 -2.05 -11.00 19.76
N VAL A 88 -1.71 -9.72 19.65
CA VAL A 88 -1.91 -8.88 18.47
C VAL A 88 -0.55 -8.43 17.97
N CYS A 89 -0.26 -8.61 16.69
CA CYS A 89 1.00 -8.18 16.10
C CYS A 89 1.06 -6.65 15.93
N TYR A 90 2.25 -6.11 15.73
CA TYR A 90 2.48 -4.68 15.60
C TYR A 90 1.67 -4.08 14.45
N LEU A 91 1.69 -4.72 13.27
CA LEU A 91 0.91 -4.30 12.10
C LEU A 91 -0.59 -4.20 12.41
N GLN A 92 -1.15 -5.20 13.09
CA GLN A 92 -2.57 -5.19 13.49
C GLN A 92 -2.87 -4.07 14.47
N SER A 93 -1.98 -3.83 15.44
CA SER A 93 -2.14 -2.76 16.43
C SER A 93 -2.03 -1.37 15.79
N ALA A 94 -1.02 -1.17 14.93
CA ALA A 94 -0.79 0.09 14.22
C ALA A 94 -1.97 0.46 13.30
N MET A 95 -2.62 -0.52 12.69
CA MET A 95 -3.73 -0.31 11.77
C MET A 95 -5.12 -0.51 12.40
N ALA A 96 -5.23 -0.69 13.72
CA ALA A 96 -6.48 -1.09 14.38
C ALA A 96 -7.64 -0.10 14.12
N ASP A 97 -7.35 1.20 14.14
CA ASP A 97 -8.35 2.26 13.94
C ASP A 97 -8.45 2.74 12.48
N CYS A 98 -7.73 2.09 11.57
CA CYS A 98 -7.71 2.46 10.16
C CYS A 98 -9.00 2.01 9.47
N LYS A 99 -9.44 2.81 8.49
CA LYS A 99 -10.63 2.53 7.69
C LYS A 99 -10.29 2.42 6.22
N GLY A 100 -11.07 1.59 5.54
CA GLY A 100 -10.99 1.37 4.11
C GLY A 100 -9.92 0.35 3.70
N PRO A 101 -9.80 0.12 2.39
CA PRO A 101 -8.87 -0.85 1.85
C PRO A 101 -7.43 -0.35 1.89
N VAL A 102 -6.50 -1.29 1.76
CA VAL A 102 -5.06 -1.09 1.83
C VAL A 102 -4.42 -1.34 0.46
N VAL A 103 -3.53 -0.44 0.04
CA VAL A 103 -2.70 -0.63 -1.16
C VAL A 103 -1.23 -0.47 -0.80
N ALA A 104 -0.41 -1.49 -1.08
CA ALA A 104 1.04 -1.41 -0.93
C ALA A 104 1.75 -1.31 -2.29
N ALA A 105 2.79 -0.47 -2.36
CA ALA A 105 3.67 -0.38 -3.53
C ALA A 105 5.14 -0.28 -3.12
N THR A 106 6.00 -1.10 -3.74
CA THR A 106 7.44 -1.15 -3.47
C THR A 106 8.25 -1.23 -4.77
N ASP A 107 9.57 -1.02 -4.70
CA ASP A 107 10.51 -1.29 -5.80
C ASP A 107 11.03 -2.75 -5.80
N TYR A 108 10.32 -3.64 -5.11
CA TYR A 108 10.55 -5.07 -5.11
C TYR A 108 9.36 -5.77 -5.78
N VAL A 109 9.55 -7.05 -6.12
CA VAL A 109 8.48 -7.94 -6.58
C VAL A 109 7.32 -7.99 -5.58
N ARG A 110 6.10 -8.24 -6.06
CA ARG A 110 4.86 -8.24 -5.25
C ARG A 110 4.96 -9.17 -4.03
N THR A 111 5.70 -10.26 -4.10
CA THR A 111 5.87 -11.19 -2.96
C THR A 111 6.41 -10.49 -1.71
N TYR A 112 7.25 -9.47 -1.86
CA TYR A 112 7.86 -8.74 -0.75
C TYR A 112 6.82 -8.01 0.12
N PRO A 113 5.98 -7.09 -0.39
CA PRO A 113 4.88 -6.53 0.38
C PRO A 113 3.72 -7.51 0.64
N ASN A 114 3.59 -8.60 -0.14
CA ASN A 114 2.50 -9.56 0.06
C ASN A 114 2.71 -10.47 1.29
N GLN A 115 3.93 -10.56 1.84
CA GLN A 115 4.23 -11.38 3.02
C GLN A 115 3.42 -11.02 4.28
N ILE A 116 2.92 -9.77 4.37
CA ILE A 116 2.12 -9.31 5.52
C ILE A 116 0.61 -9.49 5.32
N ARG A 117 0.16 -10.05 4.18
CA ARG A 117 -1.25 -10.12 3.80
C ARG A 117 -2.12 -10.73 4.89
N GLN A 118 -1.66 -11.80 5.52
CA GLN A 118 -2.46 -12.53 6.52
C GLN A 118 -2.80 -11.72 7.78
N TYR A 119 -2.09 -10.62 8.02
CA TYR A 119 -2.30 -9.75 9.17
C TYR A 119 -3.14 -8.51 8.84
N ILE A 120 -3.48 -8.28 7.57
CA ILE A 120 -4.34 -7.18 7.12
C ILE A 120 -5.77 -7.70 6.97
N LYS A 121 -6.70 -7.14 7.74
CA LYS A 121 -8.12 -7.56 7.74
C LYS A 121 -8.93 -6.98 6.57
N SER A 122 -8.55 -5.80 6.08
CA SER A 122 -9.23 -5.13 4.96
C SER A 122 -8.81 -5.70 3.61
N THR A 123 -9.54 -5.35 2.55
CA THR A 123 -9.10 -5.59 1.17
C THR A 123 -7.69 -5.05 0.98
N TYR A 124 -6.79 -5.90 0.50
CA TYR A 124 -5.36 -5.58 0.36
C TYR A 124 -4.89 -5.84 -1.07
N LYS A 125 -4.42 -4.80 -1.75
CA LYS A 125 -3.84 -4.88 -3.10
C LYS A 125 -2.38 -4.48 -3.09
N VAL A 126 -1.60 -5.12 -3.95
CA VAL A 126 -0.14 -5.02 -3.93
C VAL A 126 0.37 -4.73 -5.34
N LEU A 127 1.22 -3.72 -5.44
CA LEU A 127 1.99 -3.37 -6.63
C LEU A 127 3.47 -3.62 -6.35
N GLY A 128 4.16 -4.15 -7.34
CA GLY A 128 5.57 -4.51 -7.24
C GLY A 128 6.18 -4.65 -8.63
N THR A 129 7.51 -4.70 -8.67
CA THR A 129 8.32 -4.67 -9.89
C THR A 129 8.65 -6.07 -10.37
N ASP A 130 7.64 -6.93 -10.50
CA ASP A 130 7.78 -8.26 -11.06
C ASP A 130 8.15 -8.18 -12.55
N GLY A 131 9.13 -8.99 -12.97
CA GLY A 131 9.62 -9.04 -14.35
C GLY A 131 11.13 -8.77 -14.44
N TYR A 132 11.68 -8.85 -15.65
CA TYR A 132 13.10 -8.57 -15.88
C TYR A 132 13.39 -7.07 -15.92
N GLY A 133 14.53 -6.68 -15.35
CA GLY A 133 15.03 -5.32 -15.39
C GLY A 133 15.37 -4.86 -16.80
N ARG A 134 15.30 -3.55 -17.04
CA ARG A 134 15.63 -2.91 -18.33
C ARG A 134 16.33 -1.58 -18.10
N SER A 135 17.07 -1.14 -19.11
CA SER A 135 17.74 0.17 -19.11
C SER A 135 16.78 1.27 -19.55
N ASP A 136 16.40 2.16 -18.64
CA ASP A 136 15.61 3.36 -18.93
C ASP A 136 15.70 4.36 -17.75
N MET A 137 15.08 5.52 -17.88
CA MET A 137 14.87 6.48 -16.80
C MET A 137 13.96 5.90 -15.71
N ARG A 138 14.21 6.29 -14.45
CA ARG A 138 13.40 5.84 -13.30
C ARG A 138 11.90 6.08 -13.47
N SER A 139 11.50 7.19 -14.08
CA SER A 139 10.09 7.52 -14.36
C SER A 139 9.45 6.53 -15.32
N GLN A 140 10.17 6.13 -16.37
CA GLN A 140 9.71 5.15 -17.35
C GLN A 140 9.66 3.76 -16.74
N LEU A 141 10.69 3.35 -15.99
CA LEU A 141 10.70 2.05 -15.32
C LEU A 141 9.55 1.91 -14.32
N ARG A 142 9.25 2.94 -13.52
CA ARG A 142 8.11 2.90 -12.59
C ARG A 142 6.76 2.82 -13.30
N ARG A 143 6.63 3.42 -14.48
CA ARG A 143 5.44 3.28 -15.33
C ARG A 143 5.37 1.90 -15.96
N PHE A 144 6.50 1.38 -16.44
CA PHE A 144 6.62 0.06 -17.00
C PHE A 144 6.24 -1.02 -15.98
N PHE A 145 6.80 -0.97 -14.77
CA PHE A 145 6.49 -1.90 -13.68
C PHE A 145 5.19 -1.61 -12.94
N GLU A 146 4.43 -0.58 -13.34
CA GLU A 146 3.11 -0.27 -12.73
C GLU A 146 3.17 0.14 -11.25
N VAL A 147 4.27 0.76 -10.82
CA VAL A 147 4.51 1.20 -9.44
C VAL A 147 4.60 2.72 -9.27
N ASN A 148 4.25 3.49 -10.32
CA ASN A 148 4.16 4.94 -10.21
C ASN A 148 2.84 5.39 -9.55
N ARG A 149 2.76 6.69 -9.21
CA ARG A 149 1.59 7.29 -8.55
C ARG A 149 0.24 7.04 -9.24
N TYR A 150 0.21 6.93 -10.57
CA TYR A 150 -1.02 6.77 -11.32
C TYR A 150 -1.59 5.36 -11.17
N TYR A 151 -0.72 4.34 -11.23
CA TYR A 151 -1.13 2.96 -10.97
C TYR A 151 -1.52 2.74 -9.51
N ILE A 152 -0.83 3.39 -8.56
CA ILE A 152 -1.21 3.36 -7.14
C ILE A 152 -2.61 3.95 -6.93
N ALA A 153 -2.90 5.11 -7.54
CA ALA A 153 -4.22 5.73 -7.47
C ALA A 153 -5.31 4.84 -8.09
N VAL A 154 -5.06 4.25 -9.26
CA VAL A 154 -6.00 3.30 -9.90
C VAL A 154 -6.23 2.09 -9.00
N ALA A 155 -5.17 1.49 -8.43
CA ALA A 155 -5.31 0.35 -7.52
C ALA A 155 -6.17 0.68 -6.29
N ALA A 156 -6.00 1.88 -5.72
CA ALA A 156 -6.79 2.34 -4.58
C ALA A 156 -8.26 2.60 -4.92
N LEU A 157 -8.56 3.14 -6.10
CA LEU A 157 -9.94 3.29 -6.57
C LEU A 157 -10.57 1.92 -6.82
N THR A 158 -9.83 0.98 -7.40
CA THR A 158 -10.31 -0.39 -7.63
C THR A 158 -10.66 -1.10 -6.34
N THR A 159 -9.85 -0.98 -5.28
CA THR A 159 -10.17 -1.62 -3.99
C THR A 159 -11.40 -1.00 -3.33
N LEU A 160 -11.64 0.30 -3.50
CA LEU A 160 -12.89 0.93 -3.06
C LEU A 160 -14.11 0.45 -3.85
N VAL A 161 -13.95 0.11 -5.14
CA VAL A 161 -15.02 -0.54 -5.93
C VAL A 161 -15.27 -1.96 -5.43
N GLU A 162 -14.20 -2.72 -5.15
CA GLU A 162 -14.30 -4.07 -4.57
C GLU A 162 -15.04 -4.07 -3.22
N ASP A 163 -14.85 -3.02 -2.42
CA ASP A 163 -15.53 -2.81 -1.13
C ASP A 163 -16.95 -2.20 -1.29
N GLY A 164 -17.40 -1.89 -2.51
CA GLY A 164 -18.73 -1.31 -2.77
C GLY A 164 -18.86 0.19 -2.46
N GLU A 165 -17.75 0.87 -2.18
CA GLU A 165 -17.70 2.30 -1.84
C GLU A 165 -17.67 3.22 -3.07
N LEU A 166 -17.31 2.70 -4.25
CA LEU A 166 -17.26 3.41 -5.52
C LEU A 166 -17.88 2.60 -6.67
N ASP A 167 -18.28 3.31 -7.73
CA ASP A 167 -18.68 2.72 -9.00
C ASP A 167 -17.46 2.48 -9.90
N SER A 168 -17.48 1.42 -10.71
CA SER A 168 -16.38 1.05 -11.59
C SER A 168 -16.06 2.12 -12.65
N SER A 169 -17.03 2.95 -13.02
CA SER A 169 -16.82 4.10 -13.93
C SER A 169 -15.75 5.07 -13.43
N ILE A 170 -15.60 5.23 -12.11
CA ILE A 170 -14.57 6.09 -11.51
C ILE A 170 -13.16 5.56 -11.80
N VAL A 171 -12.99 4.23 -11.83
CA VAL A 171 -11.71 3.60 -12.19
C VAL A 171 -11.42 3.81 -13.67
N SER A 172 -12.43 3.66 -14.54
CA SER A 172 -12.31 3.94 -15.98
C SER A 172 -11.94 5.40 -16.25
N ASP A 173 -12.50 6.34 -15.49
CA ASP A 173 -12.16 7.76 -15.55
C ASP A 173 -10.70 8.01 -15.16
N ALA A 174 -10.22 7.36 -14.11
CA ALA A 174 -8.82 7.46 -13.69
C ALA A 174 -7.84 6.92 -14.74
N ILE A 175 -8.13 5.76 -15.33
CA ILE A 175 -7.30 5.17 -16.40
C ILE A 175 -7.19 6.14 -17.58
N ARG A 176 -8.32 6.71 -18.02
CA ARG A 176 -8.35 7.70 -19.11
C ARG A 176 -7.60 8.99 -18.73
N LYS A 177 -7.88 9.54 -17.55
CA LYS A 177 -7.27 10.79 -17.07
C LYS A 177 -5.75 10.69 -16.98
N TYR A 178 -5.25 9.57 -16.48
CA TYR A 178 -3.82 9.32 -16.30
C TYR A 178 -3.13 8.72 -17.53
N ARG A 179 -3.88 8.51 -18.63
CA ARG A 179 -3.36 7.95 -19.88
C ARG A 179 -2.64 6.62 -19.66
N ILE A 180 -3.22 5.77 -18.81
CA ILE A 180 -2.75 4.40 -18.60
C ILE A 180 -3.23 3.57 -19.78
N ASP A 181 -2.31 2.81 -20.36
CA ASP A 181 -2.63 1.82 -21.38
C ASP A 181 -3.08 0.53 -20.68
N PRO A 182 -4.36 0.13 -20.78
CA PRO A 182 -4.86 -1.09 -20.17
C PRO A 182 -4.44 -2.35 -20.94
N GLU A 183 -4.07 -2.22 -22.22
CA GLU A 183 -3.73 -3.35 -23.10
C GLU A 183 -2.22 -3.59 -23.19
N LYS A 184 -1.40 -2.82 -22.46
CA LYS A 184 0.04 -3.05 -22.45
C LYS A 184 0.35 -4.45 -21.91
N PRO A 185 1.41 -5.12 -22.39
CA PRO A 185 1.81 -6.42 -21.86
C PRO A 185 2.13 -6.36 -20.37
N ASN A 186 1.83 -7.46 -19.68
CA ASN A 186 2.23 -7.64 -18.29
C ASN A 186 3.77 -7.57 -18.19
N PRO A 187 4.35 -6.77 -17.27
CA PRO A 187 5.81 -6.65 -17.12
C PRO A 187 6.55 -7.99 -16.92
N MET A 188 5.86 -9.02 -16.42
CA MET A 188 6.40 -10.38 -16.27
C MET A 188 6.61 -11.15 -17.58
N THR A 189 5.88 -10.79 -18.64
CA THR A 189 5.86 -11.58 -19.88
C THR A 189 6.78 -11.06 -20.97
N VAL A 190 7.53 -9.99 -20.68
CA VAL A 190 8.31 -9.26 -21.69
C VAL A 190 9.74 -9.02 -21.27
#